data_AF-A0A1H2BDS3-F1
#
_entry.id   AF-A0A1H2BDS3-F1
#
_cell.length_a   1.000
_cell.length_b   1.000
_cell.length_c   1.000
_cell.angle_alpha   90.00
_cell.angle_beta   90.00
_cell.angle_gamma   90.00
#
_symmetry.space_group_name_H-M   'P 1'
#
loop_
_entity.id
_entity.type
_entity.pdbx_description
1 polymer ?
#
loop_
_entity_poly.entity_id
_entity_poly.type
_entity_poly.pdbx_seq_one_letter_code
_entity_poly.pdbx_strand_id
1 'polypeptide(L)' 'MTEQEQLIREIRERLSNTPKAGMIDSLAYATRLSQSYSISVEEIREIVVREADAAGITHV' A
#
# COMPACT_ATOMS: atom_id res chain seq x y z
N MET A 1 6.66 3.71 -17.76
CA MET A 1 5.90 3.36 -16.55
C MET A 1 6.84 2.52 -15.71
N THR A 2 7.23 3.03 -14.56
CA THR A 2 8.20 2.41 -13.66
C THR A 2 7.51 1.41 -12.72
N GLU A 3 8.27 0.46 -12.16
CA GLU A 3 7.76 -0.49 -11.16
C GLU A 3 7.14 0.24 -9.95
N GLN A 4 7.75 1.35 -9.54
CA GLN A 4 7.25 2.16 -8.42
C GLN A 4 5.92 2.86 -8.74
N GLU A 5 5.72 3.35 -9.96
CA GLU A 5 4.43 3.91 -10.38
C GLU A 5 3.32 2.85 -10.43
N GLN A 6 3.66 1.61 -10.84
CA GLN A 6 2.72 0.50 -10.81
C GLN A 6 2.34 0.12 -9.39
N LEU A 7 3.33 0.02 -8.48
CA LEU A 7 3.12 -0.24 -7.07
C LEU A 7 2.18 0.81 -6.45
N ILE A 8 2.46 2.11 -6.65
CA ILE A 8 1.63 3.19 -6.12
C ILE A 8 0.20 3.11 -6.65
N ARG A 9 0.01 2.83 -7.95
CA ARG A 9 -1.33 2.65 -8.51
C ARG A 9 -2.07 1.49 -7.84
N GLU A 10 -1.42 0.33 -7.71
CA GLU A 10 -2.05 -0.85 -7.12
C GLU A 10 -2.41 -0.62 -5.64
N ILE A 11 -1.53 0.03 -4.87
CA ILE A 11 -1.80 0.44 -3.49
C ILE A 11 -3.02 1.36 -3.43
N ARG A 12 -3.05 2.40 -4.25
CA ARG A 12 -4.13 3.39 -4.27
C ARG A 12 -5.45 2.78 -4.71
N GLU A 13 -5.44 1.85 -5.67
CA GLU A 13 -6.63 1.13 -6.13
C GLU A 13 -7.19 0.20 -5.05
N ARG A 14 -6.31 -0.49 -4.31
CA ARG A 14 -6.68 -1.33 -3.16
C ARG A 14 -7.30 -0.49 -2.03
N LEU A 15 -6.67 0.63 -1.69
CA LEU A 15 -7.15 1.55 -0.66
C LEU A 15 -8.49 2.19 -1.06
N SER A 16 -8.66 2.56 -2.33
CA SER A 16 -9.93 3.09 -2.85
C SER A 16 -11.07 2.07 -2.77
N ASN A 17 -10.77 0.78 -2.94
CA ASN A 17 -11.71 -0.32 -2.74
C ASN A 17 -11.94 -0.68 -1.26
N THR A 18 -11.08 -0.19 -0.36
CA THR A 18 -11.22 -0.44 1.07
C THR A 18 -12.25 0.55 1.62
N PRO A 19 -13.30 0.10 2.34
CA PRO A 19 -14.25 1.01 2.95
C PRO A 19 -13.51 1.98 3.88
N LYS A 20 -13.93 3.25 3.98
CA LYS A 20 -13.27 4.27 4.82
C LYS A 20 -13.18 3.91 6.31
N ALA A 21 -13.99 2.97 6.78
CA ALA A 21 -13.94 2.42 8.14
C ALA A 21 -13.13 1.10 8.23
N GLY A 22 -12.49 0.71 7.12
CA GLY A 22 -11.68 -0.48 7.00
C GLY A 22 -10.32 -0.28 7.62
N MET A 23 -9.77 -1.40 8.10
CA MET A 23 -8.43 -1.49 8.65
C MET A 23 -7.57 -2.26 7.66
N ILE A 24 -6.41 -1.72 7.32
CA ILE A 24 -5.42 -2.37 6.45
C ILE A 24 -4.21 -2.77 7.29
N ASP A 25 -3.77 -4.01 7.13
CA ASP A 25 -2.48 -4.45 7.65
C ASP A 25 -1.38 -4.01 6.69
N SER A 26 -0.68 -2.93 7.06
CA SER A 26 0.32 -2.27 6.22
C SER A 26 1.53 -3.17 5.98
N LEU A 27 1.89 -3.99 6.98
CA LEU A 27 3.00 -4.92 6.91
C LEU A 27 2.68 -6.13 6.02
N ALA A 28 1.50 -6.74 6.20
CA ALA A 28 1.07 -7.86 5.37
C ALA A 28 0.93 -7.44 3.90
N TYR A 29 0.41 -6.23 3.66
CA TYR A 29 0.27 -5.71 2.31
C TYR A 29 1.62 -5.39 1.67
N ALA A 30 2.52 -4.72 2.39
CA ALA A 30 3.87 -4.45 1.91
C ALA A 30 4.68 -5.74 1.66
N THR A 31 4.51 -6.76 2.51
CA THR A 31 5.16 -8.06 2.34
C THR A 31 4.69 -8.74 1.06
N ARG A 32 3.39 -8.71 0.77
CA ARG A 32 2.84 -9.27 -0.47
C ARG A 32 3.36 -8.52 -1.70
N LEU A 33 3.42 -7.20 -1.65
CA LEU A 33 3.91 -6.38 -2.76
C LEU A 33 5.41 -6.57 -2.98
N SER A 34 6.21 -6.73 -1.93
CA SER A 34 7.65 -7.01 -2.06
C SER A 34 7.95 -8.36 -2.72
N GLN A 35 6.97 -9.28 -2.80
CA GLN A 35 7.11 -10.51 -3.60
C GLN A 35 6.91 -10.28 -5.10
N SER A 36 6.21 -9.21 -5.49
CA SER A 36 5.90 -8.88 -6.89
C SER A 36 6.77 -7.74 -7.44
N TYR A 37 7.35 -6.92 -6.57
CA TYR A 37 8.19 -5.78 -6.92
C TYR A 37 9.58 -5.95 -6.33
N SER A 38 10.62 -5.52 -7.07
CA SER A 38 12.00 -5.50 -6.57
C SER A 38 12.28 -4.34 -5.60
N ILE A 39 11.30 -4.04 -4.73
CA ILE A 39 11.31 -2.95 -3.76
C ILE A 39 11.26 -3.57 -2.36
N SER A 40 12.03 -3.00 -1.44
CA SER A 40 12.09 -3.41 -0.04
C SER A 40 10.72 -3.29 0.64
N VAL A 41 10.37 -4.26 1.49
CA VAL A 41 9.12 -4.25 2.28
C VAL A 41 8.96 -2.94 3.06
N GLU A 42 10.03 -2.41 3.65
CA GLU A 42 10.00 -1.16 4.41
C GLU A 42 9.60 0.04 3.54
N GLU A 43 10.18 0.14 2.35
CA GLU A 43 9.92 1.23 1.41
C GLU A 43 8.48 1.15 0.86
N ILE A 44 8.00 -0.07 0.57
CA ILE A 44 6.60 -0.29 0.20
C ILE A 44 5.67 0.05 1.36
N ARG A 45 6.02 -0.33 2.59
CA ARG A 45 5.22 -0.05 3.79
C ARG A 45 5.05 1.46 3.99
N GLU A 46 6.11 2.25 3.84
CA GLU A 46 6.01 3.71 3.89
C GLU A 46 5.04 4.26 2.84
N ILE A 47 5.07 3.73 1.61
CA ILE A 47 4.14 4.13 0.55
C ILE A 47 2.70 3.76 0.92
N VAL A 48 2.48 2.54 1.40
CA VAL A 48 1.15 2.05 1.84
C VAL A 48 0.60 2.92 2.98
N VAL A 49 1.42 3.24 3.97
CA VAL A 49 1.02 4.07 5.11
C VAL A 49 0.67 5.49 4.66
N ARG A 50 1.50 6.11 3.81
CA ARG A 50 1.22 7.46 3.28
C ARG A 50 -0.06 7.52 2.47
N GLU A 51 -0.29 6.51 1.62
CA GLU A 51 -1.51 6.45 0.81
C GLU A 51 -2.74 6.11 1.67
N ALA A 52 -2.60 5.27 2.70
CA ALA A 52 -3.68 4.96 3.63
C ALA A 52 -4.07 6.17 4.47
N ASP A 53 -3.10 6.94 4.96
CA ASP A 53 -3.32 8.19 5.69
C ASP A 53 -4.03 9.22 4.81
N ALA A 54 -3.57 9.38 3.55
CA ALA A 54 -4.24 10.24 2.57
C ALA A 54 -5.68 9.81 2.24
N ALA A 55 -5.95 8.50 2.28
CA ALA A 55 -7.29 7.94 2.10
C ALA A 55 -8.16 7.98 3.37
N GLY A 56 -7.58 8.32 4.53
CA GLY A 56 -8.25 8.31 5.84
C GLY A 56 -8.55 6.90 6.36
N ILE A 57 -7.73 5.92 5.98
CA ILE A 57 -7.91 4.51 6.32
C ILE A 57 -7.00 4.16 7.50
N THR A 58 -7.54 3.42 8.46
CA THR A 58 -6.78 2.99 9.65
C THR A 58 -5.81 1.87 9.26
N HIS A 59 -4.56 1.93 9.70
CA HIS A 59 -3.54 0.94 9.40
C HIS A 59 -2.86 0.41 10.67
N VAL A 60 -2.40 -0.85 10.61
CA VAL A 60 -1.53 -1.49 11.62
C VAL A 60 -0.25 -2.04 11.02
#